data_AF-A0A975U2Z6-F1
#
_entry.id   AF-A0A975U2Z6-F1
#
_cell.length_a   1.000
_cell.length_b   1.000
_cell.length_c   1.000
_cell.angle_alpha   90.00
_cell.angle_beta   90.00
_cell.angle_gamma   90.00
#
_symmetry.space_group_name_H-M   'P 1'
#
loop_
_entity.id
_entity.type
_entity.pdbx_description
1 polymer ?
#
loop_
_entity_poly.entity_id
_entity_poly.type
_entity_poly.pdbx_seq_one_letter_code
_entity_poly.pdbx_strand_id
1 'polypeptide(L)'
;MTARSSAERVVGPGRLAAGLLVALALAAMAVVTALDVIGRYLLNAPLPGSYELVGLLLAITVFAALPLATLGREHVVVDVLDHLLPPRLVALQRAVTEAAAGAVLAVLAWQLWLRGERLALEHATTNLLAIPLAPVAFLMAAFTALAAAAMVILAGVSLRERSSVRTG
;
A
#
# COMPACT_ATOMS: atom_id res chain seq x y z
N MET A 1 25.93 -13.52 4.31
CA MET A 1 25.71 -12.16 3.76
C MET A 1 25.36 -12.14 2.25
N THR A 2 25.14 -13.29 1.61
CA THR A 2 24.90 -13.41 0.15
C THR A 2 23.42 -13.60 -0.25
N ALA A 3 22.56 -14.07 0.66
CA ALA A 3 21.14 -14.34 0.38
C ALA A 3 20.27 -13.07 0.25
N ARG A 4 20.68 -11.95 0.86
CA ARG A 4 19.94 -10.68 0.80
C ARG A 4 19.92 -10.08 -0.62
N SER A 5 20.99 -10.26 -1.40
CA SER A 5 21.14 -9.61 -2.72
C SER A 5 20.29 -10.24 -3.84
N SER A 6 19.91 -11.53 -3.71
CA SER A 6 19.10 -12.20 -4.72
C SER A 6 17.61 -11.87 -4.59
N ALA A 7 17.12 -11.65 -3.37
CA ALA A 7 15.74 -11.21 -3.12
C ALA A 7 15.53 -9.74 -3.49
N GLU A 8 16.55 -8.89 -3.29
CA GLU A 8 16.52 -7.48 -3.71
C GLU A 8 16.47 -7.30 -5.23
N ARG A 9 17.07 -8.21 -6.01
CA ARG A 9 17.10 -8.13 -7.48
C ARG A 9 15.77 -8.45 -8.16
N VAL A 10 14.94 -9.31 -7.55
CA VAL A 10 13.63 -9.71 -8.13
C VAL A 10 12.51 -8.74 -7.72
N VAL A 11 12.60 -8.14 -6.54
CA VAL A 11 11.61 -7.17 -6.02
C VAL A 11 12.01 -5.71 -6.33
N GLY A 12 13.23 -5.49 -6.82
CA GLY A 12 13.81 -4.18 -7.11
C GLY A 12 12.99 -3.28 -8.05
N PRO A 13 12.65 -3.71 -9.28
CA PRO A 13 11.98 -2.83 -10.25
C PRO A 13 10.57 -2.44 -9.82
N GLY A 14 9.81 -3.38 -9.22
CA GLY A 14 8.44 -3.11 -8.74
C GLY A 14 8.41 -2.11 -7.58
N ARG A 15 9.38 -2.18 -6.65
CA ARG A 15 9.50 -1.22 -5.56
C ARG A 15 9.88 0.17 -6.04
N LEU A 16 10.79 0.26 -7.00
CA LEU A 16 11.19 1.54 -7.58
C LEU A 16 10.04 2.19 -8.34
N ALA A 17 9.29 1.42 -9.12
CA ALA A 17 8.13 1.91 -9.85
C ALA A 17 7.03 2.42 -8.90
N ALA A 18 6.67 1.63 -7.87
CA ALA A 18 5.70 2.06 -6.86
C ALA A 18 6.20 3.28 -6.08
N GLY A 19 7.49 3.31 -5.71
CA GLY A 19 8.10 4.42 -4.99
C GLY A 19 8.12 5.71 -5.82
N LEU A 20 8.43 5.61 -7.11
CA LEU A 20 8.36 6.74 -8.03
C LEU A 20 6.93 7.25 -8.20
N LEU A 21 5.96 6.34 -8.33
CA LEU A 21 4.55 6.71 -8.42
C LEU A 21 4.06 7.44 -7.17
N VAL A 22 4.43 6.97 -5.97
CA VAL A 22 4.14 7.65 -4.70
C VAL A 22 4.79 9.03 -4.65
N ALA A 23 6.08 9.13 -5.00
CA ALA A 23 6.80 10.40 -4.99
C ALA A 23 6.20 11.42 -5.97
N LEU A 24 5.85 11.00 -7.18
CA LEU A 24 5.21 11.84 -8.18
C LEU A 24 3.80 12.27 -7.75
N ALA A 25 3.00 11.35 -7.21
CA ALA A 25 1.66 11.67 -6.71
C ALA A 25 1.71 12.67 -5.54
N LEU A 26 2.63 12.48 -4.59
CA LEU A 26 2.86 13.42 -3.48
C LEU A 26 3.34 14.78 -3.98
N ALA A 27 4.29 14.81 -4.90
CA ALA A 27 4.80 16.06 -5.47
C ALA A 27 3.68 16.81 -6.22
N ALA A 28 2.90 16.10 -7.04
CA ALA A 28 1.74 16.68 -7.72
C ALA A 28 0.70 17.22 -6.72
N MET A 29 0.42 16.48 -5.65
CA MET A 29 -0.52 16.91 -4.60
C MET A 29 -0.04 18.19 -3.90
N ALA A 30 1.25 18.28 -3.60
CA ALA A 30 1.86 19.46 -3.01
C ALA A 30 1.78 20.67 -3.97
N VAL A 31 2.06 20.46 -5.26
CA VAL A 31 1.93 21.52 -6.28
C VAL A 31 0.49 22.01 -6.40
N VAL A 32 -0.50 21.10 -6.50
CA VAL A 32 -1.92 21.45 -6.57
C VAL A 32 -2.34 22.25 -5.34
N THR A 33 -1.91 21.83 -4.15
CA THR A 33 -2.23 22.52 -2.89
C THR A 33 -1.58 23.90 -2.83
N ALA A 34 -0.32 24.01 -3.25
CA ALA A 34 0.39 25.30 -3.31
C ALA A 34 -0.27 26.27 -4.30
N LEU A 35 -0.63 25.79 -5.50
CA LEU A 35 -1.35 26.59 -6.50
C LEU A 35 -2.73 27.04 -5.99
N ASP A 36 -3.46 26.17 -5.29
CA ASP A 36 -4.75 26.51 -4.69
C ASP A 36 -4.62 27.60 -3.61
N VAL A 37 -3.63 27.48 -2.74
CA VAL A 37 -3.32 28.49 -1.71
C VAL A 37 -2.92 29.82 -2.36
N ILE A 38 -1.99 29.80 -3.32
CA ILE A 38 -1.54 31.00 -4.03
C ILE A 38 -2.71 31.68 -4.76
N GLY A 39 -3.51 30.92 -5.50
CA GLY A 39 -4.67 31.45 -6.23
C GLY A 39 -5.69 32.08 -5.28
N ARG A 40 -5.96 31.44 -4.13
CA ARG A 40 -6.89 31.96 -3.12
C ARG A 40 -6.39 33.27 -2.50
N TYR A 41 -5.12 33.34 -2.11
CA TYR A 41 -4.61 34.50 -1.36
C TYR A 41 -4.12 35.65 -2.23
N LEU A 42 -3.51 35.37 -3.39
CA LEU A 42 -2.95 36.41 -4.26
C LEU A 42 -3.89 36.86 -5.37
N LEU A 43 -4.70 35.94 -5.90
CA LEU A 43 -5.55 36.21 -7.07
C LEU A 43 -7.05 36.27 -6.72
N ASN A 44 -7.41 36.01 -5.45
CA ASN A 44 -8.79 35.85 -4.99
C ASN A 44 -9.60 34.85 -5.86
N ALA A 45 -8.90 33.90 -6.46
CA ALA A 45 -9.42 32.93 -7.42
C ALA A 45 -8.85 31.55 -7.06
N PRO A 46 -9.54 30.78 -6.19
CA PRO A 46 -9.08 29.45 -5.80
C PRO A 46 -9.09 28.50 -6.99
N LEU A 47 -8.28 27.44 -6.93
CA LEU A 47 -8.17 26.48 -8.02
C LEU A 47 -9.44 25.60 -8.05
N PRO A 48 -10.24 25.62 -9.13
CA PRO A 48 -11.46 24.84 -9.20
C PRO A 48 -11.19 23.34 -9.07
N GLY A 49 -11.83 22.72 -8.08
CA GLY A 49 -11.74 21.28 -7.81
C GLY A 49 -10.39 20.78 -7.33
N SER A 50 -9.58 21.67 -6.75
CA SER A 50 -8.40 21.32 -5.97
C SER A 50 -8.68 20.23 -4.94
N TYR A 51 -9.83 20.30 -4.25
CA TYR A 51 -10.25 19.28 -3.29
C TYR A 51 -10.40 17.87 -3.90
N GLU A 52 -11.01 17.78 -5.09
CA GLU A 52 -11.18 16.50 -5.78
C GLU A 52 -9.84 15.94 -6.24
N LEU A 53 -8.98 16.78 -6.83
CA LEU A 53 -7.64 16.38 -7.27
C LEU A 53 -6.78 15.90 -6.10
N VAL A 54 -6.76 16.65 -4.99
CA VAL A 54 -6.01 16.26 -3.79
C VAL A 54 -6.55 14.94 -3.22
N GLY A 55 -7.87 14.75 -3.18
CA GLY A 55 -8.47 13.49 -2.73
C GLY A 55 -8.05 12.29 -3.58
N LEU A 56 -8.04 12.45 -4.91
CA LEU A 56 -7.60 11.40 -5.84
C LEU A 56 -6.11 11.11 -5.71
N LEU A 57 -5.27 12.14 -5.63
CA LEU A 57 -3.82 12.00 -5.45
C LEU A 57 -3.46 11.36 -4.10
N LEU A 58 -4.20 11.70 -3.05
CA LEU A 58 -4.07 11.07 -1.74
C LEU A 58 -4.41 9.58 -1.80
N ALA A 59 -5.50 9.20 -2.47
CA ALA A 59 -5.85 7.80 -2.66
C ALA A 59 -4.75 7.05 -3.42
N ILE A 60 -4.26 7.58 -4.54
CA ILE A 60 -3.17 6.98 -5.31
C ILE A 60 -1.92 6.81 -4.42
N THR A 61 -1.55 7.87 -3.69
CA THR A 61 -0.38 7.88 -2.80
C THR A 61 -0.47 6.81 -1.72
N VAL A 62 -1.56 6.81 -0.95
CA VAL A 62 -1.73 5.91 0.19
C VAL A 62 -1.71 4.45 -0.28
N PHE A 63 -2.49 4.13 -1.31
CA PHE A 63 -2.61 2.75 -1.76
C PHE A 63 -1.33 2.26 -2.45
N ALA A 64 -0.65 3.09 -3.24
CA ALA A 64 0.64 2.72 -3.82
C ALA A 64 1.76 2.58 -2.76
N ALA A 65 1.65 3.29 -1.64
CA ALA A 65 2.57 3.16 -0.51
C ALA A 65 2.33 1.89 0.33
N LEU A 66 1.10 1.36 0.38
CA LEU A 66 0.77 0.15 1.16
C LEU A 66 1.72 -1.05 0.93
N PRO A 67 1.97 -1.51 -0.31
CA PRO A 67 2.89 -2.63 -0.54
C PRO A 67 4.34 -2.28 -0.18
N LEU A 68 4.75 -1.01 -0.32
CA LEU A 68 6.10 -0.56 0.07
C LEU A 68 6.29 -0.61 1.59
N ALA A 69 5.32 -0.09 2.35
CA ALA A 69 5.32 -0.12 3.81
C ALA A 69 5.23 -1.56 4.36
N THR A 70 4.42 -2.39 3.70
CA THR A 70 4.30 -3.83 4.01
C THR A 70 5.62 -4.56 3.86
N LEU A 71 6.34 -4.33 2.76
CA LEU A 71 7.67 -4.92 2.54
C LEU A 71 8.72 -4.41 3.53
N GLY A 72 8.55 -3.19 4.05
CA GLY A 72 9.40 -2.62 5.10
C GLY A 72 9.24 -3.31 6.46
N ARG A 73 8.25 -4.20 6.63
CA ARG A 73 7.86 -4.77 7.94
C ARG A 73 7.60 -3.69 8.99
N GLU A 74 7.12 -2.52 8.58
CA GLU A 74 6.73 -1.42 9.49
C GLU A 74 5.45 -1.71 10.29
N HIS A 75 4.87 -2.90 10.11
CA HIS A 75 3.79 -3.37 10.96
C HIS A 75 4.36 -3.50 12.36
N VAL A 76 3.92 -2.62 13.27
CA VAL A 76 4.38 -2.55 14.66
C VAL A 76 4.25 -3.93 15.29
N VAL A 77 5.34 -4.69 15.30
CA VAL A 77 5.40 -5.96 16.01
C VAL A 77 5.48 -5.59 17.47
N VAL A 78 4.35 -5.72 18.17
CA VAL A 78 4.35 -5.50 19.61
C VAL A 78 4.99 -6.74 20.23
N ASP A 79 6.31 -6.68 20.44
CA ASP A 79 7.15 -7.73 21.04
C ASP A 79 6.88 -7.87 22.56
N VAL A 80 5.61 -7.86 23.00
CA VAL A 80 5.25 -7.92 24.43
C VAL A 80 5.55 -9.29 25.04
N LEU A 81 5.47 -10.35 24.23
CA LEU A 81 5.66 -11.74 24.68
C LEU A 81 6.99 -12.37 24.22
N ASP A 82 7.78 -11.68 23.38
CA ASP A 82 8.99 -12.23 22.77
C ASP A 82 10.06 -12.61 23.81
N HIS A 83 10.05 -11.98 24.98
CA HIS A 83 10.99 -12.24 26.08
C HIS A 83 10.62 -13.46 26.93
N LEU A 84 9.35 -13.89 26.87
CA LEU A 84 8.79 -14.97 27.71
C LEU A 84 8.59 -16.26 26.93
N LEU A 85 8.56 -16.19 25.60
CA LEU A 85 8.23 -17.31 24.73
C LEU A 85 9.48 -18.00 24.17
N PRO A 86 9.46 -19.34 24.02
CA PRO A 86 10.47 -20.05 23.27
C PRO A 86 10.52 -19.51 21.84
N PRO A 87 11.69 -19.50 21.19
CA PRO A 87 11.82 -18.98 19.83
C PRO A 87 10.81 -19.64 18.87
N ARG A 88 10.41 -20.89 19.09
CA ARG A 88 9.36 -21.59 18.31
C ARG A 88 8.00 -20.90 18.32
N LEU A 89 7.56 -20.41 19.47
CA LEU A 89 6.25 -19.78 19.61
C LEU A 89 6.27 -18.37 19.03
N VAL A 90 7.38 -17.63 19.17
CA VAL A 90 7.56 -16.30 18.56
C VAL A 90 7.44 -16.36 17.03
N ALA A 91 8.06 -17.37 16.39
CA ALA A 91 7.96 -17.50 14.93
C ALA A 91 6.56 -17.92 14.46
N LEU A 92 5.87 -18.78 15.22
CA LEU A 92 4.48 -19.13 14.92
C LEU A 92 3.56 -17.93 15.08
N GLN A 93 3.73 -17.16 16.16
CA GLN A 93 2.98 -15.93 16.40
C GLN A 93 3.17 -14.95 15.24
N ARG A 94 4.41 -14.69 14.82
CA ARG A 94 4.72 -13.82 13.67
C ARG A 94 4.06 -14.30 12.38
N ALA A 95 4.17 -15.59 12.07
CA ALA A 95 3.55 -16.17 10.87
C ALA A 95 2.02 -16.05 10.90
N VAL A 96 1.39 -16.27 12.06
CA VAL A 96 -0.06 -16.12 12.24
C VAL A 96 -0.48 -14.66 12.09
N THR A 97 0.26 -13.71 12.66
CA THR A 97 -0.05 -12.27 12.52
C THR A 97 0.13 -11.78 11.09
N GLU A 98 1.21 -12.19 10.41
CA GLU A 98 1.45 -11.84 9.00
C GLU A 98 0.36 -12.45 8.09
N ALA A 99 -0.04 -13.71 8.34
CA ALA A 99 -1.12 -14.36 7.60
C ALA A 99 -2.49 -13.71 7.86
N ALA A 100 -2.80 -13.37 9.11
CA ALA A 100 -4.05 -12.69 9.47
C ALA A 100 -4.13 -11.31 8.83
N ALA A 101 -3.05 -10.51 8.88
CA ALA A 101 -2.98 -9.21 8.21
C ALA A 101 -3.14 -9.35 6.68
N GLY A 102 -2.47 -10.33 6.08
CA GLY A 102 -2.62 -10.65 4.65
C GLY A 102 -4.05 -11.02 4.27
N ALA A 103 -4.74 -11.82 5.11
CA ALA A 103 -6.14 -12.18 4.87
C ALA A 103 -7.08 -10.97 4.94
N VAL A 104 -6.89 -10.06 5.91
CA VAL A 104 -7.66 -8.81 6.01
C VAL A 104 -7.44 -7.96 4.76
N LEU A 105 -6.19 -7.78 4.32
CA LEU A 105 -5.87 -7.03 3.11
C LEU A 105 -6.47 -7.68 1.85
N ALA A 106 -6.51 -9.01 1.77
CA ALA A 106 -7.12 -9.72 0.65
C ALA A 106 -8.64 -9.46 0.59
N VAL A 107 -9.33 -9.48 1.74
CA VAL A 107 -10.76 -9.14 1.82
C VAL A 107 -10.98 -7.68 1.42
N LEU A 108 -10.13 -6.75 1.86
CA LEU A 108 -10.20 -5.35 1.48
C LEU A 108 -10.00 -5.17 -0.03
N ALA A 109 -9.00 -5.83 -0.63
CA ALA A 109 -8.76 -5.78 -2.06
C ALA A 109 -9.99 -6.28 -2.86
N TRP A 110 -10.63 -7.36 -2.40
CA TRP A 110 -11.86 -7.87 -2.99
C TRP A 110 -13.02 -6.88 -2.90
N GLN A 111 -13.22 -6.25 -1.74
CA GLN A 111 -14.26 -5.23 -1.55
C GLN A 111 -14.02 -4.00 -2.44
N LEU A 112 -12.76 -3.56 -2.57
CA LEU A 112 -12.40 -2.45 -3.44
C LEU A 112 -12.63 -2.79 -4.92
N TRP A 113 -12.38 -4.03 -5.33
CA TRP A 113 -12.68 -4.50 -6.68
C TRP A 113 -14.18 -4.40 -6.99
N LEU A 114 -15.03 -4.96 -6.11
CA LEU A 114 -16.49 -4.87 -6.23
C LEU A 114 -16.97 -3.41 -6.23
N ARG A 115 -16.33 -2.53 -5.45
CA ARG A 115 -16.61 -1.10 -5.47
C ARG A 115 -16.25 -0.47 -6.81
N GLY A 116 -15.12 -0.85 -7.40
CA GLY A 116 -14.70 -0.40 -8.74
C GLY A 116 -15.70 -0.81 -9.82
N GLU A 117 -16.19 -2.05 -9.77
CA GLU A 117 -17.23 -2.53 -10.70
C GLU A 117 -18.52 -1.72 -10.57
N ARG A 118 -19.00 -1.47 -9.34
CA ARG A 118 -20.19 -0.62 -9.13
C ARG A 118 -19.99 0.79 -9.67
N LEU A 119 -18.85 1.42 -9.38
CA LEU A 119 -18.54 2.75 -9.89
C LEU A 119 -18.45 2.79 -11.42
N ALA A 120 -17.98 1.70 -12.05
CA ALA A 120 -17.92 1.59 -13.50
C ALA A 120 -19.32 1.49 -14.12
N LEU A 121 -20.20 0.67 -13.52
CA LEU A 121 -21.59 0.51 -13.94
C LEU A 121 -22.40 1.80 -13.78
N GLU A 122 -22.15 2.53 -12.70
CA GLU A 122 -22.82 3.80 -12.38
C GLU A 122 -22.26 4.98 -13.20
N HIS A 123 -21.20 4.77 -13.99
CA HIS A 123 -20.41 5.84 -14.63
C HIS A 123 -20.07 6.97 -13.64
N ALA A 124 -19.74 6.58 -12.40
CA ALA A 124 -19.56 7.51 -11.30
C ALA A 124 -18.34 8.40 -11.55
N THR A 125 -18.56 9.71 -11.45
CA THR A 125 -17.54 10.74 -11.65
C THR A 125 -17.44 11.65 -10.43
N THR A 126 -16.34 12.39 -10.32
CA THR A 126 -16.25 13.47 -9.34
C THR A 126 -17.25 14.59 -9.67
N ASN A 127 -17.68 15.35 -8.67
CA ASN A 127 -18.81 16.26 -8.81
C ASN A 127 -18.49 17.47 -9.71
N LEU A 128 -17.25 17.97 -9.63
CA LEU A 128 -16.85 19.19 -10.33
C LEU A 128 -16.04 18.89 -11.59
N LEU A 129 -15.00 18.05 -11.49
CA LEU A 129 -14.11 17.77 -12.62
C LEU A 129 -14.63 16.65 -13.53
N ALA A 130 -15.72 15.99 -13.16
CA ALA A 130 -16.28 14.85 -13.89
C ALA A 130 -15.24 13.74 -14.15
N ILE A 131 -14.27 13.56 -13.24
CA ILE A 131 -13.23 12.53 -13.38
C ILE A 131 -13.83 11.17 -13.04
N PRO A 132 -13.68 10.13 -13.88
CA PRO A 132 -14.20 8.80 -13.57
C PRO A 132 -13.52 8.21 -12.33
N LEU A 133 -14.33 7.74 -11.38
CA LEU A 133 -13.84 7.20 -10.10
C LEU A 133 -13.43 5.72 -10.20
N ALA A 134 -14.00 4.97 -11.15
CA ALA A 134 -13.76 3.55 -11.29
C ALA A 134 -12.28 3.16 -11.49
N PRO A 135 -11.48 3.83 -12.35
CA PRO A 135 -10.06 3.50 -12.52
C PRO A 135 -9.26 3.63 -11.21
N VAL A 136 -9.59 4.62 -10.39
CA VAL A 136 -8.92 4.86 -9.12
C VAL A 136 -9.26 3.76 -8.13
N ALA A 137 -10.53 3.33 -8.05
CA ALA A 137 -10.94 2.21 -7.22
C ALA A 137 -10.25 0.88 -7.62
N PHE A 138 -10.13 0.60 -8.92
CA PHE A 138 -9.40 -0.58 -9.40
C PHE A 138 -7.90 -0.50 -9.09
N LEU A 139 -7.29 0.68 -9.22
CA LEU A 139 -5.90 0.91 -8.83
C LEU A 139 -5.68 0.64 -7.33
N MET A 140 -6.57 1.16 -6.48
CA MET A 140 -6.54 0.91 -5.04
C MET A 140 -6.69 -0.60 -4.75
N ALA A 141 -7.59 -1.30 -5.44
CA ALA A 141 -7.78 -2.75 -5.30
C ALA A 141 -6.48 -3.51 -5.68
N ALA A 142 -5.85 -3.15 -6.79
CA ALA A 142 -4.64 -3.79 -7.28
C ALA A 142 -3.46 -3.63 -6.32
N PHE A 143 -3.21 -2.43 -5.79
CA PHE A 143 -2.14 -2.21 -4.83
C PHE A 143 -2.42 -2.88 -3.47
N THR A 144 -3.68 -2.92 -3.04
CA THR A 144 -4.07 -3.64 -1.82
C THR A 144 -3.87 -5.15 -1.98
N ALA A 145 -4.21 -5.70 -3.15
CA ALA A 145 -3.95 -7.11 -3.47
C ALA A 145 -2.45 -7.42 -3.50
N LEU A 146 -1.63 -6.51 -4.02
CA LEU A 146 -0.17 -6.64 -4.01
C LEU A 146 0.38 -6.65 -2.57
N ALA A 147 -0.15 -5.78 -1.69
CA ALA A 147 0.22 -5.77 -0.27
C ALA A 147 -0.20 -7.07 0.44
N ALA A 148 -1.40 -7.59 0.16
CA ALA A 148 -1.87 -8.88 0.68
C ALA A 148 -0.95 -10.03 0.25
N ALA A 149 -0.57 -10.08 -1.04
CA ALA A 149 0.36 -11.06 -1.57
C ALA A 149 1.74 -10.96 -0.89
N ALA A 150 2.25 -9.74 -0.69
CA ALA A 150 3.52 -9.51 0.02
C ALA A 150 3.48 -10.06 1.45
N MET A 151 2.38 -9.88 2.19
CA MET A 151 2.21 -10.44 3.53
C MET A 151 2.23 -11.96 3.56
N VAL A 152 1.54 -12.62 2.62
CA VAL A 152 1.52 -14.08 2.55
C VAL A 152 2.90 -14.64 2.21
N ILE A 153 3.65 -13.97 1.32
CA ILE A 153 5.03 -14.34 0.99
C ILE A 153 5.93 -14.20 2.23
N LEU A 154 5.83 -13.09 2.97
CA LEU A 154 6.60 -12.86 4.19
C LEU A 154 6.31 -13.93 5.25
N ALA A 155 5.03 -14.28 5.46
CA ALA A 155 4.64 -15.36 6.36
C ALA A 155 5.29 -16.71 5.97
N GLY A 156 5.33 -17.03 4.67
CA GLY A 156 5.99 -18.23 4.16
C GLY A 156 7.52 -18.24 4.37
N VAL A 157 8.17 -17.09 4.20
CA VAL A 157 9.62 -16.94 4.45
C VAL A 157 9.95 -17.10 5.92
N SER A 158 9.15 -16.50 6.82
CA SER A 158 9.28 -16.62 8.28
C SER A 158 9.26 -18.08 8.75
N LEU A 159 8.52 -18.96 8.06
CA LEU A 159 8.51 -20.40 8.32
C LEU A 159 9.72 -21.13 7.71
N ARG A 160 10.24 -20.67 6.56
CA ARG A 160 11.33 -21.33 5.80
C ARG A 160 12.73 -21.07 6.36
N GLU A 161 13.01 -19.88 6.90
CA GLU A 161 14.32 -19.58 7.51
C GLU A 161 14.67 -20.53 8.67
N ARG A 162 13.68 -21.23 9.25
CA ARG A 162 13.87 -22.25 10.27
C ARG A 162 14.24 -23.64 9.78
N SER A 163 13.92 -24.03 8.54
CA SER A 163 14.33 -25.37 8.05
C SER A 163 15.84 -25.45 7.87
N SER A 164 16.51 -24.32 7.63
CA SER A 164 17.97 -24.22 7.47
C SER A 164 18.76 -24.28 8.78
N VAL A 165 18.15 -23.98 9.93
CA VAL A 165 18.83 -24.02 11.25
C VAL A 165 18.78 -25.44 11.86
N ARG A 166 17.98 -26.35 11.29
CA ARG A 166 17.84 -27.75 11.77
C ARG A 166 18.90 -28.71 11.20
N THR A 167 19.78 -28.25 10.31
CA THR A 167 20.82 -29.06 9.65
C THR A 167 22.26 -28.68 10.04
N GLY A 168 22.45 -27.80 11.04
CA GLY A 168 23.75 -27.42 11.58
C GLY A 168 23.96 -27.94 13.00
#